data_AF-A0A970C3R8-F1
#
_entry.id   AF-A0A970C3R8-F1
#
_cell.length_a   1.000
_cell.length_b   1.000
_cell.length_c   1.000
_cell.angle_alpha   90.00
_cell.angle_beta   90.00
_cell.angle_gamma   90.00
#
_symmetry.space_group_name_H-M   'P 1'
#
loop_
_entity.id
_entity.type
_entity.pdbx_description
1 polymer ?
#
loop_
_entity_poly.entity_id
_entity_poly.type
_entity_poly.pdbx_seq_one_letter_code
_entity_poly.pdbx_strand_id
1 'polypeptide(L)'
;MKVLLTISDESRAALAAHGVLAGKIPGLLAACLESAAAAGADNVGMLLQTNQLALKTRSGGMGIAGAVSAWMIDDATAAVGVSEGVPAHAYAGIQETGGTITAKPGKALAVPLNDRARALTSPRDATVELTMIKRPGKPPLLARVFGDSVEPWFVLLKSVTLKATHWLSDGVSRSMPLMVAAFQHTLDEALPDAMEGR
;
A
#
# COMPACT_ATOMS: atom_id res chain seq x y z
N MET A 1 -4.46 -3.31 5.40
CA MET A 1 -3.14 -3.47 6.03
C MET A 1 -2.70 -2.10 6.51
N LYS A 2 -2.18 -1.97 7.75
CA LYS A 2 -1.81 -0.67 8.32
C LYS A 2 -0.62 -0.80 9.28
N VAL A 3 0.18 0.24 9.38
CA VAL A 3 1.22 0.43 10.40
C VAL A 3 0.75 1.52 11.36
N LEU A 4 0.83 1.26 12.66
CA LEU A 4 0.37 2.17 13.69
C LEU A 4 1.50 3.10 14.13
N LEU A 5 1.14 4.36 14.36
CA LEU A 5 1.99 5.39 14.95
C LEU A 5 1.40 5.72 16.32
N THR A 6 2.12 5.35 17.36
CA THR A 6 1.71 5.55 18.75
C THR A 6 2.78 6.34 19.46
N ILE A 7 2.35 7.32 20.25
CA ILE A 7 3.25 8.04 21.16
C ILE A 7 3.52 7.16 22.37
N SER A 8 4.80 6.98 22.71
CA SER A 8 5.22 6.21 23.88
C SER A 8 4.73 6.86 25.17
N ASP A 9 4.58 6.06 26.23
CA ASP A 9 4.15 6.58 27.54
C ASP A 9 5.14 7.60 28.11
N GLU A 10 6.44 7.42 27.83
CA GLU A 10 7.49 8.38 28.20
C GLU A 10 7.31 9.73 27.50
N SER A 11 7.06 9.71 26.19
CA SER A 11 6.78 10.94 25.43
C SER A 11 5.47 11.59 25.88
N ARG A 12 4.44 10.81 26.23
CA ARG A 12 3.21 11.35 26.83
C ARG A 12 3.50 12.02 28.17
N ALA A 13 4.30 11.40 29.03
CA ALA A 13 4.66 11.95 30.34
C ALA A 13 5.45 13.26 30.20
N ALA A 14 6.39 13.33 29.25
CA ALA A 14 7.12 14.57 28.94
C ALA A 14 6.17 15.69 28.46
N LEU A 15 5.27 15.39 27.53
CA LEU A 15 4.28 16.35 27.04
C LEU A 15 3.32 16.81 28.16
N ALA A 16 2.90 15.91 29.06
CA ALA A 16 2.12 16.26 30.24
C ALA A 16 2.87 17.22 31.17
N ALA A 17 4.16 16.96 31.42
CA ALA A 17 5.00 17.82 32.27
C ALA A 17 5.15 19.24 31.71
N HIS A 18 5.13 19.40 30.39
CA HIS A 18 5.13 20.70 29.72
C HIS A 18 3.73 21.37 29.63
N GLY A 19 2.70 20.78 30.23
CA GLY A 19 1.34 21.32 30.23
C GLY A 19 0.60 21.16 28.90
N VAL A 20 1.18 20.44 27.93
CA VAL A 20 0.59 20.20 26.60
C VAL A 20 -0.68 19.35 26.72
N LEU A 21 -0.69 18.38 27.64
CA LEU A 21 -1.81 17.46 27.84
C LEU A 21 -2.83 17.92 28.90
N ALA A 22 -2.58 19.04 29.60
CA ALA A 22 -3.27 19.37 30.85
C ALA A 22 -4.49 20.30 30.74
N GLY A 23 -5.03 20.61 29.55
CA GLY A 23 -6.40 21.16 29.53
C GLY A 23 -6.93 21.96 28.34
N LYS A 24 -6.16 22.30 27.29
CA LYS A 24 -6.73 23.10 26.17
C LYS A 24 -6.27 22.77 24.75
N ILE A 25 -5.42 21.78 24.54
CA ILE A 25 -5.11 21.35 23.16
C ILE A 25 -5.16 19.83 22.97
N PRO A 26 -6.30 19.18 23.27
CA PRO A 26 -6.57 17.83 22.75
C PRO A 26 -6.29 17.71 21.23
N GLY A 27 -6.42 18.83 20.50
CA GLY A 27 -6.10 18.91 19.07
C GLY A 27 -4.61 19.00 18.71
N LEU A 28 -3.70 19.41 19.60
CA LEU A 28 -2.29 19.59 19.20
C LEU A 28 -1.61 18.25 18.96
N LEU A 29 -1.79 17.32 19.90
CA LEU A 29 -1.23 15.98 19.76
C LEU A 29 -1.76 15.28 18.50
N ALA A 30 -3.07 15.37 18.31
CA ALA A 30 -3.75 14.84 17.13
C ALA A 30 -3.21 15.50 15.85
N ALA A 31 -3.03 16.83 15.82
CA ALA A 31 -2.49 17.55 14.67
C ALA A 31 -1.05 17.15 14.35
N CYS A 32 -0.18 17.03 15.37
CA CYS A 32 1.20 16.59 15.16
C CYS A 32 1.26 15.14 14.63
N LEU A 33 0.41 14.25 15.15
CA LEU A 33 0.30 12.87 14.69
C LEU A 33 -0.28 12.76 13.28
N GLU A 34 -1.29 13.56 12.97
CA GLU A 34 -1.91 13.63 11.64
C GLU A 34 -0.88 14.10 10.61
N SER A 35 -0.14 15.16 10.90
CA SER A 35 0.95 15.69 10.08
C SER A 35 2.04 14.64 9.86
N ALA A 36 2.48 13.96 10.92
CA ALA A 36 3.47 12.88 10.83
C ALA A 36 2.98 11.72 9.96
N ALA A 37 1.73 11.28 10.15
CA ALA A 37 1.13 10.20 9.37
C ALA A 37 0.99 10.59 7.90
N ALA A 38 0.54 11.81 7.60
CA ALA A 38 0.42 12.33 6.24
C ALA A 38 1.76 12.33 5.51
N ALA A 39 2.81 12.88 6.14
CA ALA A 39 4.17 12.85 5.59
C ALA A 39 4.66 11.42 5.31
N GLY A 40 4.34 10.48 6.21
CA GLY A 40 4.64 9.06 6.02
C GLY A 40 3.91 8.46 4.82
N ALA A 41 2.61 8.68 4.69
CA ALA A 41 1.80 8.17 3.60
C ALA A 41 2.27 8.72 2.24
N ASP A 42 2.54 10.03 2.16
CA ASP A 42 3.01 10.68 0.93
C ASP A 42 4.35 10.11 0.48
N ASN A 43 5.30 9.95 1.40
CA ASN A 43 6.62 9.41 1.08
C ASN A 43 6.55 7.93 0.67
N VAL A 44 5.74 7.11 1.35
CA VAL A 44 5.51 5.71 0.94
C VAL A 44 4.89 5.65 -0.46
N GLY A 45 3.90 6.50 -0.74
CA GLY A 45 3.29 6.64 -2.06
C GLY A 45 4.32 6.97 -3.14
N MET A 46 5.20 7.95 -2.89
CA MET A 46 6.30 8.33 -3.78
C MET A 46 7.31 7.18 -3.99
N LEU A 47 7.71 6.47 -2.92
CA LEU A 47 8.64 5.34 -3.01
C LEU A 47 8.07 4.18 -3.84
N LEU A 48 6.74 3.98 -3.82
CA LEU A 48 6.06 3.02 -4.67
C LEU A 48 6.00 3.48 -6.14
N GLN A 49 5.72 4.76 -6.39
CA GLN A 49 5.69 5.33 -7.74
C GLN A 49 7.07 5.27 -8.40
N THR A 50 8.13 5.48 -7.62
CA THR A 50 9.52 5.43 -8.08
C THR A 50 10.10 4.01 -8.05
N ASN A 51 9.29 2.98 -7.72
CA ASN A 51 9.68 1.57 -7.68
C ASN A 51 10.87 1.27 -6.73
N GLN A 52 11.04 2.07 -5.67
CA GLN A 52 12.11 1.91 -4.68
C GLN A 52 11.80 0.87 -3.59
N LEU A 53 10.56 0.38 -3.53
CA LEU A 53 10.09 -0.66 -2.60
C LEU A 53 9.97 -2.04 -3.27
N ALA A 54 10.61 -2.22 -4.44
CA ALA A 54 10.62 -3.45 -5.23
C ALA A 54 9.22 -4.00 -5.61
N LEU A 55 8.17 -3.21 -5.42
CA LEU A 55 6.81 -3.52 -5.81
C LEU A 55 6.53 -2.87 -7.17
N LYS A 56 6.46 -3.69 -8.23
CA LYS A 56 6.08 -3.19 -9.56
C LYS A 56 4.63 -2.71 -9.54
N THR A 57 4.44 -1.40 -9.44
CA THR A 57 3.16 -0.74 -9.71
C THR A 57 2.89 -0.85 -11.22
N ARG A 58 1.67 -1.24 -11.62
CA ARG A 58 1.32 -1.27 -13.05
C ARG A 58 1.47 0.14 -13.63
N SER A 59 2.00 0.27 -14.84
CA SER A 59 1.95 1.54 -15.58
C SER A 59 0.49 1.87 -15.91
N GLY A 60 -0.09 2.88 -15.27
CA GLY A 60 -1.32 3.53 -15.75
C GLY A 60 -2.57 3.51 -14.86
N GLY A 61 -2.52 3.00 -13.62
CA GLY A 61 -3.63 3.13 -12.67
C GLY A 61 -3.16 3.58 -11.29
N MET A 62 -4.04 4.16 -10.46
CA MET A 62 -3.70 4.62 -9.09
C MET A 62 -3.10 3.52 -8.19
N GLY A 63 -3.13 2.24 -8.59
CA GLY A 63 -2.29 1.18 -8.04
C GLY A 63 -2.39 1.03 -6.52
N ILE A 64 -1.38 0.39 -5.92
CA ILE A 64 -1.24 0.38 -4.46
C ILE A 64 -0.76 1.76 -3.96
N ALA A 65 0.03 2.48 -4.77
CA ALA A 65 0.61 3.77 -4.41
C ALA A 65 -0.44 4.83 -4.05
N GLY A 66 -1.45 5.04 -4.89
CA GLY A 66 -2.55 5.97 -4.65
C GLY A 66 -3.60 5.45 -3.67
N ALA A 67 -3.43 4.23 -3.15
CA ALA A 67 -4.28 3.66 -2.11
C ALA A 67 -3.60 3.71 -0.72
N VAL A 68 -2.35 4.18 -0.63
CA VAL A 68 -1.70 4.47 0.64
C VAL A 68 -2.24 5.79 1.17
N SER A 69 -2.72 5.78 2.41
CA SER A 69 -3.27 6.95 3.07
C SER A 69 -2.85 6.99 4.54
N ALA A 70 -2.97 8.17 5.13
CA ALA A 70 -2.89 8.40 6.56
C ALA A 70 -4.30 8.59 7.14
N TRP A 71 -4.52 8.19 8.39
CA TRP A 71 -5.72 8.52 9.15
C TRP A 71 -5.49 8.43 10.65
N MET A 72 -6.26 9.21 11.42
CA MET A 72 -6.31 9.10 12.87
C MET A 72 -7.18 7.91 13.29
N ILE A 73 -6.75 7.17 14.31
CA ILE A 73 -7.54 6.13 14.99
C ILE A 73 -8.19 6.71 16.25
N ASP A 74 -7.41 7.48 17.00
CA ASP A 74 -7.81 8.23 18.20
C ASP A 74 -6.85 9.41 18.40
N ASP A 75 -7.03 10.22 19.44
CA ASP A 75 -6.25 11.44 19.69
C ASP A 75 -4.75 11.20 19.91
N ALA A 76 -4.32 9.96 20.14
CA ALA A 76 -2.93 9.59 20.42
C ALA A 76 -2.37 8.54 19.45
N THR A 77 -3.15 8.16 18.43
CA THR A 77 -2.81 7.09 17.50
C THR A 77 -3.20 7.45 16.09
N ALA A 78 -2.21 7.45 15.20
CA ALA A 78 -2.41 7.56 13.76
C ALA A 78 -2.00 6.26 13.06
N ALA A 79 -2.39 6.11 11.81
CA ALA A 79 -2.01 4.98 10.99
C ALA A 79 -1.62 5.41 9.58
N VAL A 80 -0.69 4.67 8.99
CA VAL A 80 -0.33 4.74 7.56
C VAL A 80 -0.60 3.36 6.95
N GLY A 81 -1.27 3.31 5.81
CA GLY A 81 -1.52 2.04 5.15
C GLY A 81 -2.55 2.10 4.04
N VAL A 82 -3.14 0.94 3.73
CA VAL A 82 -4.21 0.80 2.73
C VAL A 82 -5.51 0.46 3.45
N SER A 83 -6.46 1.39 3.36
CA SER A 83 -7.79 1.30 3.98
C SER A 83 -8.54 0.03 3.59
N GLU A 84 -9.48 -0.41 4.44
CA GLU A 84 -10.39 -1.48 4.10
C GLU A 84 -11.41 -1.02 3.04
N GLY A 85 -11.92 -1.96 2.23
CA GLY A 85 -12.93 -1.67 1.22
C GLY A 85 -12.40 -1.13 -0.12
N VAL A 86 -11.13 -0.71 -0.22
CA VAL A 86 -10.54 -0.36 -1.51
C VAL A 86 -10.08 -1.61 -2.28
N PRO A 87 -10.19 -1.65 -3.62
CA PRO A 87 -9.77 -2.81 -4.41
C PRO A 87 -8.32 -3.26 -4.17
N ALA A 88 -7.44 -2.32 -3.81
CA ALA A 88 -6.03 -2.58 -3.52
C ALA A 88 -5.80 -3.33 -2.19
N HIS A 89 -6.74 -3.33 -1.23
CA HIS A 89 -6.52 -3.84 0.12
C HIS A 89 -6.08 -5.31 0.17
N ALA A 90 -6.80 -6.18 -0.55
CA ALA A 90 -6.50 -7.61 -0.57
C ALA A 90 -5.11 -7.90 -1.18
N TYR A 91 -4.73 -7.14 -2.21
CA TYR A 91 -3.42 -7.24 -2.84
C TYR A 91 -2.31 -6.66 -1.97
N ALA A 92 -2.56 -5.54 -1.30
CA ALA A 92 -1.63 -4.91 -0.38
C ALA A 92 -1.20 -5.86 0.74
N GLY A 93 -2.16 -6.54 1.37
CA GLY A 93 -1.89 -7.49 2.45
C GLY A 93 -1.00 -8.66 2.01
N ILE A 94 -1.36 -9.33 0.91
CA ILE A 94 -0.58 -10.48 0.45
C ILE A 94 0.81 -10.10 -0.07
N GLN A 95 0.98 -8.88 -0.59
CA GLN A 95 2.31 -8.38 -0.98
C GLN A 95 3.17 -8.10 0.24
N GLU A 96 2.58 -7.67 1.35
CA GLU A 96 3.31 -7.40 2.59
C GLU A 96 3.74 -8.69 3.27
N THR A 97 2.83 -9.65 3.46
CA THR A 97 3.09 -10.86 4.25
C THR A 97 3.47 -12.09 3.41
N GLY A 98 3.33 -12.02 2.09
CA GLY A 98 3.34 -13.19 1.22
C GLY A 98 2.07 -14.04 1.39
N GLY A 99 1.95 -15.09 0.59
CA GLY A 99 0.85 -16.05 0.71
C GLY A 99 0.50 -16.75 -0.60
N THR A 100 -0.53 -17.59 -0.56
CA THR A 100 -1.02 -18.30 -1.75
C THR A 100 -2.41 -17.80 -2.13
N ILE A 101 -2.53 -17.31 -3.36
CA ILE A 101 -3.82 -16.98 -3.98
C ILE A 101 -4.33 -18.25 -4.66
N THR A 102 -5.57 -18.63 -4.37
CA THR A 102 -6.21 -19.81 -4.98
C THR A 102 -7.41 -19.37 -5.81
N ALA A 103 -7.57 -19.97 -7.00
CA ALA A 103 -8.74 -19.79 -7.83
C ALA A 103 -9.98 -20.35 -7.13
N LYS A 104 -11.13 -19.70 -7.33
CA LYS A 104 -12.42 -20.28 -6.91
C LYS A 104 -12.67 -21.63 -7.64
N PRO A 105 -13.43 -22.56 -7.04
CA PRO A 105 -13.81 -23.81 -7.70
C PRO A 105 -14.37 -23.56 -9.10
N GLY A 106 -13.95 -24.39 -10.07
CA GLY A 106 -14.33 -24.23 -11.48
C GLY A 106 -13.66 -23.07 -12.23
N LYS A 107 -12.87 -22.22 -11.57
CA LYS A 107 -12.14 -21.09 -12.19
C LYS A 107 -10.63 -21.33 -12.25
N ALA A 108 -9.91 -20.40 -12.86
CA ALA A 108 -8.46 -20.34 -12.92
C ALA A 108 -7.97 -18.89 -12.75
N LEU A 109 -6.77 -18.72 -12.22
CA LEU A 109 -6.03 -17.46 -12.19
C LEU A 109 -5.32 -17.31 -13.53
N ALA A 110 -5.54 -16.18 -14.20
CA ALA A 110 -4.82 -15.85 -15.42
C ALA A 110 -3.56 -15.05 -15.06
N VAL A 111 -2.40 -15.66 -15.22
CA VAL A 111 -1.11 -15.00 -14.96
C VAL A 111 -0.51 -14.55 -16.29
N PRO A 112 -0.24 -13.24 -16.47
CA PRO A 112 0.29 -12.72 -17.73
C PRO A 112 1.73 -13.18 -17.96
N LEU A 113 2.04 -13.56 -19.20
CA LEU A 113 3.35 -14.06 -19.63
C LEU A 113 4.18 -13.02 -20.39
N ASN A 114 3.52 -12.00 -20.97
CA ASN A 114 4.15 -10.94 -21.75
C ASN A 114 3.61 -9.56 -21.36
N ASP A 115 4.27 -8.48 -21.79
CA ASP A 115 3.95 -7.12 -21.34
C ASP A 115 2.59 -6.61 -21.87
N ARG A 116 2.18 -7.05 -23.07
CA ARG A 116 0.84 -6.77 -23.59
C ARG A 116 -0.24 -7.36 -22.68
N ALA A 117 -0.06 -8.60 -22.24
CA ALA A 117 -0.96 -9.26 -21.30
C ALA A 117 -0.93 -8.63 -19.90
N ARG A 118 0.24 -8.13 -19.43
CA ARG A 118 0.35 -7.41 -18.15
C ARG A 118 -0.40 -6.08 -18.15
N ALA A 119 -0.53 -5.43 -19.30
CA ALA A 119 -1.27 -4.18 -19.46
C ALA A 119 -2.80 -4.37 -19.36
N LEU A 120 -3.30 -5.60 -19.51
CA LEU A 120 -4.73 -5.91 -19.40
C LEU A 120 -5.16 -6.10 -17.94
N THR A 121 -6.40 -5.73 -17.63
CA THR A 121 -7.01 -6.04 -16.33
C THR A 121 -7.45 -7.50 -16.29
N SER A 122 -8.04 -7.98 -17.38
CA SER A 122 -8.51 -9.36 -17.57
C SER A 122 -8.16 -9.86 -18.96
N PRO A 123 -7.96 -11.18 -19.16
CA PRO A 123 -7.84 -11.76 -20.50
C PRO A 123 -9.04 -11.47 -21.42
N ARG A 124 -10.20 -11.15 -20.84
CA ARG A 124 -11.41 -10.78 -21.59
C ARG A 124 -11.34 -9.40 -22.22
N ASP A 125 -10.42 -8.56 -21.76
CA ASP A 125 -10.23 -7.19 -22.26
C ASP A 125 -9.27 -7.16 -23.46
N ALA A 126 -8.74 -8.32 -23.87
CA ALA A 126 -7.87 -8.42 -25.02
C ALA A 126 -8.62 -8.05 -26.30
N THR A 127 -8.04 -7.16 -27.11
CA THR A 127 -8.59 -6.78 -28.43
C THR A 127 -8.34 -7.83 -29.52
N VAL A 128 -7.56 -8.86 -29.20
CA VAL A 128 -7.25 -9.99 -30.07
C VAL A 128 -7.95 -11.24 -29.58
N GLU A 129 -8.32 -12.12 -30.50
CA GLU A 129 -8.87 -13.42 -30.14
C GLU A 129 -7.80 -14.29 -29.46
N LEU A 130 -8.14 -14.82 -28.28
CA LEU A 130 -7.28 -15.71 -27.52
C LEU A 130 -7.88 -17.10 -27.48
N THR A 131 -7.13 -18.07 -27.98
CA THR A 131 -7.50 -19.49 -27.98
C THR A 131 -6.92 -20.17 -26.75
N MET A 132 -7.75 -20.99 -26.09
CA MET A 132 -7.29 -21.83 -24.99
C MET A 132 -6.57 -23.06 -25.52
N ILE A 133 -5.28 -23.18 -25.22
CA ILE A 133 -4.46 -24.34 -25.58
C ILE A 133 -4.30 -25.23 -24.35
N LYS A 134 -4.92 -26.42 -24.39
CA LYS A 134 -4.74 -27.46 -23.36
C LYS A 134 -3.42 -28.19 -23.59
N ARG A 135 -2.65 -28.39 -22.52
CA ARG A 135 -1.33 -29.03 -22.57
C ARG A 135 -1.31 -30.21 -21.60
N PRO A 136 -1.15 -31.47 -22.07
CA PRO A 136 -1.09 -32.62 -21.17
C PRO A 136 -0.02 -32.44 -20.09
N GLY A 137 -0.39 -32.66 -18.82
CA GLY A 137 0.51 -32.51 -17.67
C GLY A 137 0.97 -31.08 -17.35
N LYS A 138 0.48 -30.06 -18.06
CA LYS A 138 0.87 -28.65 -17.85
C LYS A 138 -0.36 -27.77 -17.72
N PRO A 139 -0.25 -26.60 -17.05
CA PRO A 139 -1.36 -25.65 -17.00
C PRO A 139 -1.78 -25.19 -18.42
N PRO A 140 -3.09 -24.99 -18.69
CA PRO A 140 -3.54 -24.45 -19.96
C PRO A 140 -2.99 -23.03 -20.22
N LEU A 141 -2.93 -22.64 -21.49
CA LEU A 141 -2.57 -21.29 -21.92
C LEU A 141 -3.76 -20.60 -22.59
N LEU A 142 -3.81 -19.28 -22.48
CA LEU A 142 -4.50 -18.43 -23.44
C LEU A 142 -3.45 -17.82 -24.36
N ALA A 143 -3.59 -18.04 -25.66
CA ALA A 143 -2.61 -17.62 -26.65
C ALA A 143 -3.30 -17.05 -27.88
N ARG A 144 -2.64 -16.09 -28.54
CA ARG A 144 -3.02 -15.63 -29.87
C ARG A 144 -2.44 -16.61 -30.88
N VAL A 145 -3.27 -17.11 -31.79
CA VAL A 145 -2.86 -18.03 -32.86
C VAL A 145 -2.93 -17.28 -34.19
N PHE A 146 -1.86 -17.30 -34.97
CA PHE A 146 -1.82 -16.69 -36.31
C PHE A 146 -0.96 -17.53 -37.26
N GLY A 147 -1.61 -18.18 -38.22
CA GLY A 147 -0.98 -19.22 -39.03
C GLY A 147 -0.41 -20.34 -38.14
N ASP A 148 0.86 -20.68 -38.34
CA ASP A 148 1.56 -21.70 -37.55
C ASP A 148 2.22 -21.15 -36.27
N SER A 149 2.04 -19.85 -35.99
CA SER A 149 2.64 -19.20 -34.82
C SER A 149 1.67 -19.13 -33.64
N VAL A 150 2.21 -19.39 -32.45
CA VAL A 150 1.49 -19.30 -31.17
C VAL A 150 2.21 -18.29 -30.27
N GLU A 151 1.55 -17.17 -29.97
CA GLU A 151 2.03 -16.18 -29.01
C GLU A 151 1.29 -16.40 -27.68
N PRO A 152 1.94 -16.91 -26.63
CA PRO A 152 1.30 -17.13 -25.33
C PRO A 152 1.13 -15.81 -24.57
N TRP A 153 -0.09 -15.56 -24.08
CA TRP A 153 -0.43 -14.32 -23.34
C TRP A 153 -0.63 -14.57 -21.86
N PHE A 154 -1.36 -15.64 -21.50
CA PHE A 154 -1.61 -15.99 -20.10
C PHE A 154 -1.40 -17.48 -19.85
N VAL A 155 -0.94 -17.83 -18.65
CA VAL A 155 -1.01 -19.19 -18.11
C VAL A 155 -2.16 -19.27 -17.10
N LEU A 156 -2.94 -20.34 -17.17
CA LEU A 156 -4.10 -20.56 -16.30
C LEU A 156 -3.73 -21.47 -15.13
N LEU A 157 -3.60 -20.91 -13.94
CA LEU A 157 -3.17 -21.62 -12.73
C LEU A 157 -4.32 -21.80 -11.73
N LYS A 158 -4.23 -22.85 -10.90
CA LYS A 158 -5.17 -23.05 -9.78
C LYS A 158 -4.75 -22.29 -8.53
N SER A 159 -3.45 -22.11 -8.32
CA SER A 159 -2.91 -21.32 -7.24
C SER A 159 -1.63 -20.61 -7.68
N VAL A 160 -1.32 -19.49 -7.02
CA VAL A 160 -0.09 -18.73 -7.17
C VAL A 160 0.42 -18.37 -5.79
N THR A 161 1.66 -18.74 -5.48
CA THR A 161 2.32 -18.34 -4.24
C THR A 161 3.18 -17.11 -4.50
N LEU A 162 2.95 -16.06 -3.72
CA LEU A 162 3.71 -14.81 -3.72
C LEU A 162 4.62 -14.77 -2.50
N LYS A 163 5.85 -14.32 -2.70
CA LYS A 163 6.77 -14.01 -1.60
C LYS A 163 6.39 -12.66 -1.00
N ALA A 164 6.63 -12.52 0.31
CA ALA A 164 6.55 -11.23 0.98
C ALA A 164 7.53 -10.23 0.34
N THR A 165 7.09 -9.00 0.15
CA THR A 165 7.90 -7.88 -0.35
C THR A 165 8.19 -6.85 0.73
N HIS A 166 7.47 -6.89 1.85
CA HIS A 166 7.61 -5.92 2.96
C HIS A 166 7.49 -4.46 2.53
N TRP A 167 6.79 -4.20 1.43
CA TRP A 167 6.75 -2.87 0.80
C TRP A 167 6.22 -1.79 1.74
N LEU A 168 5.23 -2.10 2.59
CA LEU A 168 4.61 -1.11 3.47
C LEU A 168 5.47 -0.89 4.71
N SER A 169 5.95 -1.98 5.33
CA SER A 169 6.83 -1.89 6.50
C SER A 169 8.14 -1.18 6.16
N ASP A 170 8.82 -1.58 5.08
CA ASP A 170 10.03 -0.92 4.58
C ASP A 170 9.77 0.55 4.22
N GLY A 171 8.64 0.82 3.57
CA GLY A 171 8.23 2.18 3.22
C GLY A 171 8.07 3.07 4.44
N VAL A 172 7.34 2.61 5.47
CA VAL A 172 7.14 3.37 6.70
C VAL A 172 8.45 3.52 7.47
N SER A 173 9.26 2.46 7.58
CA SER A 173 10.58 2.54 8.22
C SER A 173 11.50 3.58 7.56
N ARG A 174 11.52 3.66 6.23
CA ARG A 174 12.29 4.68 5.49
C ARG A 174 11.71 6.10 5.64
N SER A 175 10.41 6.21 5.91
CA SER A 175 9.73 7.49 6.07
C SER A 175 9.83 8.06 7.48
N MET A 176 10.24 7.27 8.47
CA MET A 176 10.28 7.66 9.88
C MET A 176 10.97 9.02 10.14
N PRO A 177 12.13 9.35 9.54
CA PRO A 177 12.76 10.65 9.76
C PRO A 177 11.89 11.84 9.32
N LEU A 178 11.16 11.70 8.21
CA LEU A 178 10.25 12.74 7.71
C LEU A 178 9.02 12.89 8.61
N MET A 179 8.52 11.78 9.14
CA MET A 179 7.37 11.77 10.04
C MET A 179 7.71 12.46 11.36
N VAL A 180 8.90 12.20 11.91
CA VAL A 180 9.41 12.90 13.11
C VAL A 180 9.59 14.39 12.84
N ALA A 181 10.16 14.77 11.68
CA ALA A 181 10.33 16.17 11.32
C ALA A 181 8.99 16.90 11.18
N ALA A 182 8.00 16.28 10.54
CA ALA A 182 6.65 16.84 10.40
C ALA A 182 5.95 16.99 11.77
N PHE A 183 6.11 16.01 12.66
CA PHE A 183 5.62 16.08 14.03
C PHE A 183 6.23 17.29 14.78
N GLN A 184 7.55 17.42 14.75
CA GLN A 184 8.29 18.49 15.43
C GLN A 184 7.94 19.86 14.87
N HIS A 185 7.87 19.99 13.54
CA HIS A 185 7.50 21.24 12.90
C HIS A 185 6.09 21.71 13.32
N THR A 186 5.11 20.79 13.33
CA THR A 186 3.74 21.11 13.77
C THR A 186 3.71 21.50 15.25
N LEU A 187 4.52 20.85 16.07
CA LEU A 187 4.65 21.18 17.49
C LEU A 187 5.24 22.59 17.67
N ASP A 188 6.31 22.92 16.96
CA ASP A 188 7.01 24.20 17.05
C ASP A 188 6.15 25.37 16.57
N GLU A 189 5.31 25.17 15.54
CA GLU A 189 4.40 26.20 15.04
C GLU A 189 3.24 26.48 16.00
N ALA A 190 2.70 25.45 16.64
CA ALA A 190 1.52 25.60 17.49
C ALA A 190 1.85 25.96 18.95
N LEU A 191 3.09 25.76 19.40
CA LEU A 191 3.49 26.02 20.78
C LEU A 191 3.43 27.53 21.17
N PRO A 192 3.87 28.48 20.33
CA PRO A 192 3.78 29.91 20.64
C PRO A 192 2.33 30.38 20.87
N ASP A 193 1.41 30.03 19.98
CA ASP A 193 -0.02 30.38 20.08
C ASP A 193 -0.65 29.83 21.37
N ALA A 194 -0.25 28.63 21.76
CA ALA A 194 -0.68 28.00 23.00
C ALA A 194 -0.17 28.70 24.27
N MET A 195 0.98 29.38 24.17
CA MET A 195 1.60 30.10 25.28
C MET A 195 1.08 31.54 25.42
N GLU A 196 0.74 32.20 24.32
CA GLU A 196 0.23 33.58 24.31
C GLU A 196 -1.24 33.70 24.69
N GLY A 197 -2.04 32.64 24.52
CA GLY A 197 -3.45 32.59 24.97
C GLY A 197 -3.66 32.41 26.48
N ARG A 198 -2.65 32.71 27.30
CA ARG A 198 -2.67 32.59 28.78
C ARG A 198 -2.92 33.92 29.48
#